data_AF-A0A1I0TY79-F1
#
_entry.id   AF-A0A1I0TY79-F1
#
_cell.length_a   1.000
_cell.length_b   1.000
_cell.length_c   1.000
_cell.angle_alpha   90.00
_cell.angle_beta   90.00
_cell.angle_gamma   90.00
#
_symmetry.space_group_name_H-M   'P 1'
#
loop_
_entity.id
_entity.type
_entity.pdbx_description
1 polymer ?
#
loop_
_entity_poly.entity_id
_entity_poly.type
_entity_poly.pdbx_seq_one_letter_code
_entity_poly.pdbx_strand_id
1 'polypeptide(L)'
;MFEAILLGIGAGIISSFLTGPVFFAMIKTSIERGFNAGFSLAIGVIISDIILIGLVLFGSQFFNYKAEFDKYVGSIGGVFLLAVGIYYLVSKITVHYDSNTLQKVSKRGYVLKGFLMCILTPSTLMFWIIVSGIISVKLNNMLNEKLVCFFIAMATQLGIDGAKSFYSSKLRYKIKEDALKKLNKIAGVIIIFFAFWLIIKTYLKFYA
;
A
#
# COMPACT_ATOMS: atom_id res chain seq x y z
N MET A 1 -8.30 12.12 -24.06
CA MET A 1 -8.78 12.60 -22.72
C MET A 1 -9.79 11.69 -22.02
N PHE A 2 -10.95 11.33 -22.59
CA PHE A 2 -11.94 10.47 -21.90
C PHE A 2 -11.38 9.09 -21.52
N GLU A 3 -10.65 8.45 -22.43
CA GLU A 3 -9.97 7.18 -22.15
C GLU A 3 -8.95 7.29 -21.01
N ALA A 4 -8.21 8.40 -20.94
CA ALA A 4 -7.25 8.67 -19.87
C ALA A 4 -7.94 8.77 -18.49
N ILE A 5 -9.12 9.40 -18.44
CA ILE A 5 -9.92 9.49 -17.22
C ILE A 5 -10.39 8.11 -16.79
N LEU A 6 -10.94 7.32 -17.71
CA LEU A 6 -11.46 5.98 -17.41
C LEU A 6 -10.35 5.02 -16.95
N LEU A 7 -9.19 5.04 -17.61
CA LEU A 7 -8.02 4.26 -17.23
C LEU A 7 -7.47 4.71 -15.86
N GLY A 8 -7.42 6.03 -15.61
CA GLY A 8 -6.99 6.57 -14.33
C GLY A 8 -7.89 6.12 -13.19
N ILE A 9 -9.21 6.24 -13.34
CA ILE A 9 -10.18 5.77 -12.33
C ILE A 9 -10.03 4.27 -12.09
N GLY A 10 -9.96 3.46 -13.16
CA GLY A 10 -9.78 2.02 -13.06
C GLY A 10 -8.50 1.64 -12.32
N ALA A 11 -7.37 2.26 -12.69
CA ALA A 11 -6.09 2.05 -12.03
C ALA A 11 -6.13 2.45 -10.55
N GLY A 12 -6.73 3.60 -10.21
CA GLY A 12 -6.87 4.05 -8.83
C GLY A 12 -7.71 3.11 -7.96
N ILE A 13 -8.83 2.61 -8.50
CA ILE A 13 -9.66 1.61 -7.81
C ILE A 13 -8.85 0.33 -7.58
N ILE A 14 -8.24 -0.22 -8.63
CA ILE A 14 -7.50 -1.48 -8.53
C ILE A 14 -6.34 -1.34 -7.54
N SER A 15 -5.56 -0.25 -7.63
CA SER A 15 -4.44 0.03 -6.72
C SER A 15 -4.87 0.03 -5.25
N SER A 16 -6.01 0.66 -4.96
CA SER A 16 -6.58 0.76 -3.61
C SER A 16 -6.92 -0.61 -3.00
N PHE A 17 -7.29 -1.61 -3.80
CA PHE A 17 -7.61 -2.96 -3.32
C PHE A 17 -6.47 -3.97 -3.46
N LEU A 18 -5.60 -3.80 -4.47
CA LEU A 18 -4.53 -4.74 -4.80
C LEU A 18 -3.40 -4.74 -3.78
N THR A 19 -3.26 -3.66 -3.01
CA THR A 19 -2.23 -3.51 -1.98
C THR A 19 -2.62 -4.26 -0.70
N GLY A 20 -2.79 -5.58 -0.79
CA GLY A 20 -3.39 -6.45 0.25
C GLY A 20 -2.90 -6.19 1.68
N PRO A 21 -1.59 -6.30 1.98
CA PRO A 21 -1.01 -5.97 3.29
C PRO A 21 -1.38 -4.57 3.81
N VAL A 22 -1.34 -3.57 2.92
CA VAL A 22 -1.62 -2.17 3.24
C VAL A 22 -3.11 -1.96 3.50
N PHE A 23 -3.98 -2.63 2.76
CA PHE A 23 -5.43 -2.58 2.97
C PHE A 23 -5.80 -3.02 4.39
N PHE A 24 -5.32 -4.18 4.83
CA PHE A 24 -5.58 -4.68 6.19
C PHE A 24 -4.92 -3.81 7.26
N ALA A 25 -3.68 -3.36 7.02
CA ALA A 25 -2.99 -2.45 7.92
C ALA A 25 -3.74 -1.11 8.09
N MET A 26 -4.32 -0.58 7.02
CA MET A 26 -5.09 0.66 7.01
C MET A 26 -6.41 0.51 7.77
N ILE A 27 -7.18 -0.58 7.52
CA ILE A 27 -8.42 -0.84 8.24
C ILE A 27 -8.15 -0.98 9.74
N LYS A 28 -7.18 -1.82 10.12
CA LYS A 28 -6.78 -1.99 11.51
C LYS A 28 -6.41 -0.65 12.16
N THR A 29 -5.53 0.11 11.52
CA THR A 29 -5.06 1.40 12.06
C THR A 29 -6.21 2.41 12.20
N SER A 30 -7.15 2.41 11.26
CA SER A 30 -8.34 3.28 11.29
C SER A 30 -9.29 2.91 12.43
N ILE A 31 -9.45 1.62 12.72
CA ILE A 31 -10.28 1.14 13.84
C ILE A 31 -9.57 1.43 15.17
N GLU A 32 -8.28 1.14 15.31
CA GLU A 32 -7.57 1.30 16.59
C GLU A 32 -7.34 2.76 16.96
N ARG A 33 -6.94 3.59 15.99
CA ARG A 33 -6.42 4.95 16.23
C ARG A 33 -7.29 6.04 15.59
N GLY A 34 -8.39 5.66 14.93
CA GLY A 34 -9.34 6.57 14.31
C GLY A 34 -8.97 6.99 12.89
N PHE A 35 -9.86 7.76 12.26
CA PHE A 35 -9.75 8.21 10.87
C PHE A 35 -8.40 8.88 10.56
N ASN A 36 -7.95 9.80 11.43
CA ASN A 36 -6.72 10.58 11.20
C ASN A 36 -5.48 9.69 11.06
N ALA A 37 -5.40 8.57 11.78
CA ALA A 37 -4.28 7.64 11.69
C ALA A 37 -4.34 6.80 10.40
N GLY A 38 -5.53 6.34 10.02
CA GLY A 38 -5.76 5.65 8.74
C GLY A 38 -5.48 6.54 7.53
N PHE A 39 -5.96 7.77 7.56
CA PHE A 39 -5.73 8.76 6.51
C PHE A 39 -4.26 9.16 6.40
N SER A 40 -3.54 9.28 7.53
CA SER A 40 -2.09 9.50 7.51
C SER A 40 -1.34 8.33 6.83
N LEU A 41 -1.82 7.09 7.00
CA LEU A 41 -1.27 5.93 6.33
C LEU A 41 -1.54 5.98 4.82
N ALA A 42 -2.76 6.35 4.41
CA ALA A 42 -3.12 6.55 3.00
C ALA A 42 -2.26 7.62 2.31
N ILE A 43 -1.96 8.72 3.00
CA ILE A 43 -1.02 9.74 2.50
C ILE A 43 0.37 9.14 2.26
N GLY A 44 0.86 8.31 3.19
CA GLY A 44 2.14 7.60 3.03
C GLY A 44 2.16 6.68 1.81
N VAL A 45 1.06 5.99 1.53
CA VAL A 45 0.90 5.11 0.37
C VAL A 45 0.99 5.92 -0.93
N ILE A 46 0.30 7.05 -1.02
CA ILE A 46 0.35 7.91 -2.22
C ILE A 46 1.73 8.49 -2.46
N ILE A 47 2.42 8.92 -1.40
CA ILE A 47 3.80 9.41 -1.54
C ILE A 47 4.69 8.29 -2.12
N SER A 48 4.51 7.05 -1.67
CA SER A 48 5.21 5.90 -2.23
C SER A 48 4.84 5.66 -3.69
N ASP A 49 3.57 5.72 -4.04
CA ASP A 49 3.11 5.50 -5.42
C ASP A 49 3.62 6.57 -6.38
N ILE A 50 3.65 7.84 -5.98
CA ILE A 50 4.23 8.92 -6.78
C ILE A 50 5.72 8.64 -7.07
N ILE A 51 6.47 8.20 -6.06
CA ILE A 51 7.88 7.84 -6.22
C ILE A 51 8.03 6.63 -7.15
N LEU A 52 7.20 5.59 -6.99
CA LEU A 52 7.22 4.41 -7.84
C LEU A 52 6.86 4.74 -9.30
N ILE A 53 5.81 5.52 -9.54
CA ILE A 53 5.41 5.97 -10.87
C ILE A 53 6.51 6.80 -11.52
N GLY A 54 7.09 7.75 -10.77
CA GLY A 54 8.25 8.51 -11.24
C GLY A 54 9.40 7.60 -11.62
N LEU A 55 9.72 6.62 -10.77
CA LEU A 55 10.79 5.66 -11.01
C LEU A 55 10.49 4.76 -12.23
N VAL A 56 9.25 4.38 -12.49
CA VAL A 56 8.85 3.62 -13.68
C VAL A 56 8.95 4.48 -14.95
N LEU A 57 8.45 5.71 -14.91
CA LEU A 57 8.45 6.61 -16.07
C LEU A 57 9.87 7.03 -16.45
N PHE A 58 10.66 7.53 -15.51
CA PHE A 58 12.05 7.96 -15.75
C PHE A 58 13.02 6.77 -15.82
N GLY A 59 12.83 5.75 -14.99
CA GLY A 59 13.70 4.58 -14.96
C GLY A 59 13.70 3.80 -16.26
N SER A 60 12.60 3.80 -17.03
CA SER A 60 12.56 3.22 -18.39
C SER A 60 13.57 3.87 -19.36
N GLN A 61 14.01 5.09 -19.08
CA GLN A 61 14.93 5.86 -19.92
C GLN A 61 16.39 5.74 -19.47
N PHE A 62 16.64 5.51 -18.18
CA PHE A 62 17.99 5.48 -17.59
C PHE A 62 18.49 4.07 -17.25
N PHE A 63 17.59 3.11 -17.01
CA PHE A 63 17.96 1.75 -16.64
C PHE A 63 17.66 0.78 -17.78
N ASN A 64 18.72 0.18 -18.34
CA ASN A 64 18.56 -1.11 -19.01
C ASN A 64 18.05 -2.09 -17.95
N TYR A 65 16.78 -2.51 -18.06
CA TYR A 65 16.16 -3.45 -17.12
C TYR A 65 17.04 -4.70 -16.98
N LYS A 66 17.71 -4.81 -15.83
CA LYS A 66 18.42 -6.02 -15.44
C LYS A 66 17.50 -6.82 -14.55
N ALA A 67 17.25 -8.07 -14.94
CA ALA A 67 16.43 -9.00 -14.15
C ALA A 67 16.93 -9.12 -12.70
N GLU A 68 18.22 -8.88 -12.43
CA GLU A 68 18.80 -8.88 -11.08
C GLU A 68 18.17 -7.88 -10.11
N PHE A 69 17.55 -6.78 -10.59
CA PHE A 69 16.90 -5.80 -9.69
C PHE A 69 15.66 -6.36 -8.99
N ASP A 70 14.88 -7.20 -9.69
CA ASP A 70 13.73 -7.91 -9.13
C ASP A 70 14.15 -8.82 -7.96
N LYS A 71 15.38 -9.38 -8.01
CA LYS A 71 15.94 -10.23 -6.95
C LYS A 71 16.15 -9.45 -5.65
N TYR A 72 16.78 -8.28 -5.72
CA TYR A 72 17.03 -7.44 -4.55
C TYR A 72 15.74 -6.88 -3.95
N VAL A 73 14.83 -6.38 -4.79
CA VAL A 73 13.54 -5.84 -4.36
C VAL A 73 12.66 -6.93 -3.72
N GLY A 74 12.62 -8.11 -4.33
CA GLY A 74 11.87 -9.26 -3.80
C GLY A 74 12.40 -9.77 -2.46
N SER A 75 13.72 -9.92 -2.31
CA SER A 75 14.33 -10.38 -1.06
C SER A 75 14.23 -9.34 0.07
N ILE A 76 14.62 -8.09 -0.18
CA ILE A 76 14.61 -7.03 0.86
C ILE A 76 13.17 -6.69 1.26
N GLY A 77 12.28 -6.55 0.28
CA GLY A 77 10.86 -6.30 0.53
C GLY A 77 10.17 -7.44 1.27
N GLY A 78 10.50 -8.68 0.92
CA GLY A 78 10.02 -9.88 1.61
C GLY A 78 10.45 -9.95 3.07
N VAL A 79 11.72 -9.73 3.37
CA VAL A 79 12.22 -9.71 4.76
C VAL A 79 11.56 -8.60 5.58
N PHE A 80 11.38 -7.41 5.00
CA PHE A 80 10.68 -6.32 5.68
C PHE A 80 9.21 -6.63 5.95
N LEU A 81 8.48 -7.14 4.95
CA LEU A 81 7.09 -7.58 5.11
C LEU A 81 6.98 -8.65 6.20
N LEU A 82 7.96 -9.56 6.27
CA LEU A 82 8.01 -10.60 7.30
C LEU A 82 8.22 -9.99 8.69
N ALA A 83 9.14 -9.03 8.83
CA ALA A 83 9.36 -8.31 10.09
C ALA A 83 8.11 -7.52 10.54
N VAL A 84 7.43 -6.86 9.61
CA VAL A 84 6.17 -6.15 9.87
C VAL A 84 5.05 -7.13 10.25
N GLY A 85 4.94 -8.26 9.55
CA GLY A 85 3.97 -9.31 9.84
C GLY A 85 4.17 -9.92 11.23
N ILE A 86 5.42 -10.24 11.59
CA ILE A 86 5.79 -10.70 12.94
C ILE A 86 5.48 -9.61 13.97
N TYR A 87 5.82 -8.35 13.70
CA TYR A 87 5.48 -7.24 14.60
C TYR A 87 3.96 -7.15 14.85
N TYR A 88 3.13 -7.40 13.84
CA TYR A 88 1.68 -7.46 13.99
C TYR A 88 1.21 -8.65 14.84
N LEU A 89 1.84 -9.82 14.71
CA LEU A 89 1.54 -11.01 15.52
C LEU A 89 2.02 -10.88 16.99
N VAL A 90 3.19 -10.29 17.20
CA VAL A 90 3.86 -10.21 18.51
C VAL A 90 3.44 -8.97 19.30
N SER A 91 2.99 -7.90 18.63
CA SER A 91 2.43 -6.72 19.32
C SER A 91 1.19 -7.12 20.12
N LYS A 92 1.38 -7.35 21.43
CA LYS A 92 0.30 -7.44 22.40
C LYS A 92 -0.45 -6.12 22.41
N ILE A 93 -1.68 -6.15 21.94
CA ILE A 93 -2.59 -5.03 22.09
C ILE A 93 -3.03 -4.99 23.54
N THR A 94 -2.46 -4.08 24.32
CA THR A 94 -3.13 -3.52 25.49
C THR A 94 -4.01 -2.38 24.99
N VAL A 95 -5.30 -2.65 24.79
CA VAL A 95 -6.27 -1.56 24.64
C VAL A 95 -6.42 -0.98 26.04
N HIS A 96 -5.67 0.07 26.34
CA HIS A 96 -6.08 0.95 27.43
C HIS A 96 -7.18 1.84 26.84
N TYR A 97 -8.43 1.54 27.18
CA TYR A 97 -9.49 2.55 27.21
C TYR A 97 -9.19 3.50 28.38
N ASP A 98 -8.06 4.19 28.32
CA ASP A 98 -7.80 5.25 29.28
C ASP A 98 -8.46 6.50 28.73
N SER A 99 -9.57 6.87 29.35
CA SER A 99 -10.39 8.04 29.03
C SER A 99 -9.64 9.36 29.21
N ASN A 100 -8.35 9.35 29.58
CA ASN A 100 -7.57 10.55 29.87
C ASN A 100 -6.17 10.64 29.25
N THR A 101 -5.78 9.79 28.31
CA THR A 101 -4.55 10.05 27.54
C THR A 101 -4.77 9.92 26.05
N LEU A 102 -5.00 11.06 25.39
CA LEU A 102 -4.72 11.27 23.98
C LEU A 102 -3.25 10.91 23.73
N GLN A 103 -2.95 9.63 23.52
CA GLN A 103 -1.63 9.16 23.10
C GLN A 103 -1.30 9.93 21.82
N LYS A 104 -0.35 10.86 21.90
CA LYS A 104 0.10 11.72 20.79
C LYS A 104 0.21 10.88 19.53
N VAL A 105 -0.76 11.01 18.63
CA VAL A 105 -0.75 10.32 17.34
C VAL A 105 0.38 10.95 16.56
N SER A 106 1.55 10.30 16.51
CA SER A 106 2.64 10.71 15.63
C SER A 106 2.19 10.48 14.19
N LYS A 107 1.56 11.50 13.60
CA LYS A 107 1.09 11.48 12.20
C LYS A 107 2.23 11.06 11.26
N ARG A 108 3.47 11.50 11.55
CA ARG A 108 4.69 11.15 10.79
C ARG A 108 5.02 9.66 10.81
N GLY A 109 4.84 8.97 11.95
CA GLY A 109 5.11 7.53 12.05
C GLY A 109 4.18 6.68 11.18
N TYR A 110 2.90 7.08 11.06
CA TYR A 110 1.93 6.38 10.22
C TYR A 110 2.14 6.63 8.72
N VAL A 111 2.52 7.86 8.35
CA VAL A 111 2.93 8.17 6.97
C VAL A 111 4.12 7.31 6.57
N LEU A 112 5.18 7.27 7.40
CA LEU A 112 6.36 6.46 7.12
C LEU A 112 6.02 4.97 7.04
N LYS A 113 5.15 4.48 7.91
CA LYS A 113 4.69 3.09 7.89
C LYS A 113 3.93 2.75 6.60
N GLY A 114 3.00 3.60 6.18
CA GLY A 114 2.28 3.43 4.91
C GLY A 114 3.20 3.48 3.70
N PHE A 115 4.14 4.43 3.71
CA PHE A 115 5.19 4.56 2.69
C PHE A 115 6.05 3.29 2.59
N LEU A 116 6.62 2.84 3.71
CA LEU A 116 7.48 1.66 3.75
C LEU A 116 6.72 0.39 3.37
N MET A 117 5.49 0.21 3.86
CA MET A 117 4.67 -0.93 3.48
C MET A 117 4.38 -0.95 1.98
N CYS A 118 4.14 0.20 1.35
CA CYS A 118 3.86 0.27 -0.07
C CYS A 118 5.12 0.04 -0.92
N ILE A 119 6.22 0.77 -0.61
CA ILE A 119 7.46 0.70 -1.40
C ILE A 119 8.15 -0.66 -1.30
N LEU A 120 8.02 -1.34 -0.16
CA LEU A 120 8.61 -2.67 0.08
C LEU A 120 7.68 -3.81 -0.36
N THR A 121 6.52 -3.49 -0.93
CA THR A 121 5.60 -4.46 -1.51
C THR A 121 5.80 -4.52 -3.03
N PRO A 122 6.41 -5.59 -3.57
CA PRO A 122 6.72 -5.67 -5.00
C PRO A 122 5.48 -5.82 -5.89
N SER A 123 4.33 -6.21 -5.32
CA SER A 123 3.08 -6.22 -6.09
C SER A 123 2.64 -4.80 -6.48
N THR A 124 2.89 -3.80 -5.64
CA THR A 124 2.60 -2.40 -5.96
C THR A 124 3.52 -1.88 -7.07
N LEU A 125 4.81 -2.21 -6.99
CA LEU A 125 5.77 -1.85 -8.02
C LEU A 125 5.41 -2.52 -9.37
N MET A 126 5.11 -3.82 -9.38
CA MET A 126 4.68 -4.52 -10.60
C MET A 126 3.37 -3.94 -11.17
N PHE A 127 2.42 -3.59 -10.30
CA PHE A 127 1.19 -2.95 -10.73
C PHE A 127 1.46 -1.64 -11.49
N TRP A 128 2.30 -0.76 -10.94
CA TRP A 128 2.63 0.51 -11.60
C TRP A 128 3.44 0.32 -12.89
N ILE A 129 4.29 -0.70 -12.99
CA ILE A 129 4.94 -1.07 -14.26
C ILE A 129 3.91 -1.45 -15.33
N ILE A 130 2.99 -2.36 -15.00
CA ILE A 130 1.97 -2.85 -15.95
C ILE A 130 1.05 -1.70 -16.37
N VAL A 131 0.53 -0.93 -15.41
CA VAL A 131 -0.36 0.21 -15.66
C VAL A 131 0.34 1.27 -16.51
N SER A 132 1.59 1.62 -16.20
CA SER A 132 2.36 2.59 -16.98
C SER A 132 2.63 2.10 -18.41
N GLY A 133 2.88 0.80 -18.59
CA GLY A 133 3.01 0.17 -19.91
C GLY A 133 1.72 0.27 -20.73
N ILE A 134 0.58 -0.09 -20.14
CA ILE A 134 -0.74 0.01 -20.79
C ILE A 134 -1.06 1.46 -21.16
N ILE A 135 -0.83 2.40 -20.24
CA ILE A 135 -1.02 3.84 -20.47
C ILE A 135 -0.11 4.32 -21.60
N SER A 136 1.14 3.84 -21.67
CA SER A 136 2.08 4.27 -22.71
C SER A 136 1.74 3.75 -24.09
N VAL A 137 1.11 2.57 -24.20
CA VAL A 137 0.64 2.02 -25.48
C VAL A 137 -0.68 2.64 -25.91
N LYS A 138 -1.61 2.87 -24.97
CA LYS A 138 -2.94 3.42 -25.28
C LYS A 138 -2.96 4.93 -25.51
N LEU A 139 -2.16 5.69 -24.75
CA LEU A 139 -2.13 7.15 -24.87
C LEU A 139 -0.96 7.56 -25.77
N ASN A 140 -1.30 8.18 -26.90
CA ASN A 140 -0.46 8.41 -28.08
C ASN A 140 0.66 9.45 -27.85
N ASN A 141 1.65 9.13 -27.02
CA ASN A 141 2.85 9.91 -26.68
C ASN A 141 2.67 11.35 -26.13
N MET A 142 1.44 11.84 -25.93
CA MET A 142 1.23 13.12 -25.24
C MET A 142 1.43 12.98 -23.73
N LEU A 143 2.52 13.58 -23.24
CA LEU A 143 2.93 13.58 -21.83
C LEU A 143 1.82 14.15 -20.91
N ASN A 144 1.07 15.14 -21.41
CA ASN A 144 -0.06 15.75 -20.70
C ASN A 144 -1.17 14.75 -20.36
N GLU A 145 -1.55 13.88 -21.30
CA GLU A 145 -2.65 12.93 -21.04
C GLU A 145 -2.22 11.82 -20.08
N LYS A 146 -0.94 11.40 -20.13
CA LYS A 146 -0.38 10.44 -19.17
C LYS A 146 -0.38 11.01 -17.75
N LEU A 147 0.07 12.25 -17.59
CA LEU A 147 0.06 12.93 -16.29
C LEU A 147 -1.35 13.07 -15.73
N VAL A 148 -2.32 13.46 -16.56
CA VAL A 148 -3.74 13.54 -16.15
C VAL A 148 -4.27 12.18 -15.70
N CYS A 149 -3.95 11.11 -16.43
CA CYS A 149 -4.33 9.74 -16.05
C CYS A 149 -3.80 9.34 -14.68
N PHE A 150 -2.50 9.55 -14.42
CA PHE A 150 -1.89 9.25 -13.11
C PHE A 150 -2.46 10.12 -12.00
N PHE A 151 -2.72 11.40 -12.27
CA PHE A 151 -3.32 12.31 -11.29
C PHE A 151 -4.72 11.83 -10.86
N ILE A 152 -5.52 11.39 -11.84
CA ILE A 152 -6.85 10.82 -11.59
C ILE A 152 -6.74 9.50 -10.84
N ALA A 153 -5.75 8.65 -11.16
CA ALA A 153 -5.51 7.40 -10.43
C ALA A 153 -5.18 7.67 -8.96
N MET A 154 -4.27 8.61 -8.68
CA MET A 154 -3.92 9.02 -7.32
C MET A 154 -5.10 9.61 -6.55
N ALA A 155 -5.85 10.51 -7.18
CA ALA A 155 -7.04 11.12 -6.58
C ALA A 155 -8.11 10.07 -6.25
N THR A 156 -8.35 9.15 -7.19
CA THR A 156 -9.30 8.04 -7.01
C THR A 156 -8.86 7.11 -5.88
N GLN A 157 -7.58 6.73 -5.87
CA GLN A 157 -7.01 5.89 -4.82
C GLN A 157 -7.10 6.57 -3.45
N LEU A 158 -6.75 7.85 -3.33
CA LEU A 158 -6.90 8.62 -2.08
C LEU A 158 -8.34 8.68 -1.62
N GLY A 159 -9.28 8.88 -2.56
CA GLY A 159 -10.70 8.93 -2.27
C GLY A 159 -11.20 7.61 -1.68
N ILE A 160 -10.82 6.48 -2.27
CA ILE A 160 -11.22 5.15 -1.80
C ILE A 160 -10.52 4.80 -0.49
N ASP A 161 -9.24 5.08 -0.35
CA ASP A 161 -8.48 4.86 0.90
C ASP A 161 -8.99 5.74 2.05
N GLY A 162 -9.35 6.99 1.73
CA GLY A 162 -10.02 7.91 2.64
C GLY A 162 -11.40 7.40 3.05
N ALA A 163 -12.22 6.97 2.10
CA ALA A 163 -13.54 6.39 2.39
C ALA A 163 -13.41 5.13 3.26
N LYS A 164 -12.51 4.19 2.91
CA LYS A 164 -12.22 2.99 3.70
C LYS A 164 -11.79 3.34 5.12
N SER A 165 -10.89 4.31 5.27
CA SER A 165 -10.43 4.78 6.57
C SER A 165 -11.57 5.40 7.39
N PHE A 166 -12.43 6.18 6.74
CA PHE A 166 -13.59 6.82 7.37
C PHE A 166 -14.61 5.78 7.84
N TYR A 167 -15.05 4.88 6.96
CA TYR A 167 -16.00 3.81 7.30
C TYR A 167 -15.45 2.88 8.38
N SER A 168 -14.18 2.50 8.28
CA SER A 168 -13.52 1.66 9.29
C SER A 168 -13.46 2.35 10.65
N SER A 169 -13.16 3.66 10.67
CA SER A 169 -13.16 4.43 11.91
C SER A 169 -14.55 4.58 12.53
N LYS A 170 -15.60 4.66 11.71
CA LYS A 170 -16.99 4.73 12.18
C LYS A 170 -17.47 3.38 12.72
N LEU A 171 -16.99 2.27 12.14
CA LEU A 171 -17.23 0.93 12.66
C LEU A 171 -16.48 0.63 13.97
N ARG A 172 -15.54 1.47 14.40
CA ARG A 172 -14.80 1.32 15.66
C ARG A 172 -15.73 1.09 16.86
N TYR A 173 -16.83 1.82 16.94
CA TYR A 173 -17.77 1.73 18.07
C TYR A 173 -18.58 0.42 18.10
N LYS A 174 -18.60 -0.37 17.01
CA LYS A 174 -19.26 -1.67 16.95
C LYS A 174 -18.30 -2.85 17.14
N ILE A 175 -16.98 -2.62 17.14
CA ILE A 175 -15.96 -3.67 17.18
C ILE A 175 -15.49 -3.87 18.63
N LYS A 176 -15.77 -5.05 19.19
CA LYS A 176 -15.27 -5.49 20.52
C LYS A 176 -13.76 -5.75 20.49
N GLU A 177 -13.10 -5.68 21.65
CA GLU A 177 -11.65 -5.96 21.78
C GLU A 177 -11.23 -7.33 21.22
N ASP A 178 -12.08 -8.34 21.34
CA ASP A 178 -11.81 -9.67 20.77
C ASP A 178 -11.81 -9.67 19.24
N ALA A 179 -12.63 -8.82 18.62
CA ALA A 179 -12.64 -8.64 17.17
C ALA A 179 -11.41 -7.85 16.70
N LEU A 180 -10.91 -6.90 17.51
CA LEU A 180 -9.63 -6.21 17.27
C LEU A 180 -8.44 -7.18 17.34
N LYS A 181 -8.39 -8.07 18.34
CA LYS A 181 -7.37 -9.11 18.45
C LYS A 181 -7.42 -10.08 17.25
N LYS A 182 -8.62 -10.51 16.85
CA LYS A 182 -8.81 -11.34 15.64
C LYS A 182 -8.35 -10.61 14.38
N LEU A 183 -8.72 -9.34 14.20
CA LEU A 183 -8.32 -8.55 13.04
C LEU A 183 -6.81 -8.36 12.97
N ASN A 184 -6.14 -8.13 14.10
CA ASN A 184 -4.68 -8.03 14.14
C ASN A 184 -4.01 -9.36 13.77
N LYS A 185 -4.53 -10.48 14.30
CA LYS A 185 -4.03 -11.81 13.96
C LYS A 185 -4.24 -12.11 12.47
N ILE A 186 -5.41 -11.77 11.92
CA ILE A 186 -5.72 -11.94 10.49
C ILE A 186 -4.78 -11.07 9.64
N ALA A 187 -4.64 -9.78 9.96
CA ALA A 187 -3.76 -8.88 9.24
C ALA A 187 -2.29 -9.37 9.29
N GLY A 188 -1.81 -9.76 10.48
CA GLY A 188 -0.46 -10.32 10.65
C GLY A 188 -0.26 -11.61 9.85
N VAL A 189 -1.20 -12.55 9.90
CA VAL A 189 -1.16 -13.81 9.12
C VAL A 189 -1.15 -13.51 7.62
N ILE A 190 -1.99 -12.60 7.14
CA ILE A 190 -2.05 -12.23 5.72
C ILE A 190 -0.73 -11.57 5.29
N ILE A 191 -0.19 -10.64 6.08
CA ILE A 191 1.08 -9.99 5.77
C ILE A 191 2.22 -11.02 5.73
N ILE A 192 2.27 -11.95 6.69
CA ILE A 192 3.27 -13.03 6.73
C ILE A 192 3.11 -13.97 5.54
N PHE A 193 1.88 -14.35 5.19
CA PHE A 193 1.61 -15.17 4.03
C PHE A 193 2.10 -14.49 2.74
N PHE A 194 1.82 -13.19 2.57
CA PHE A 194 2.34 -12.41 1.46
C PHE A 194 3.87 -12.30 1.48
N ALA A 195 4.48 -12.15 2.66
CA ALA A 195 5.93 -12.12 2.81
C ALA A 195 6.57 -13.44 2.35
N PHE A 196 6.05 -14.58 2.81
CA PHE A 196 6.53 -15.90 2.37
C PHE A 196 6.29 -16.11 0.88
N TRP A 197 5.09 -15.81 0.37
CA TRP A 197 4.79 -15.91 -1.05
C TRP A 197 5.78 -15.10 -1.89
N LEU A 198 6.10 -13.89 -1.45
CA LEU A 198 7.04 -13.01 -2.14
C LEU A 198 8.47 -13.55 -2.11
N ILE A 199 8.94 -14.03 -0.96
CA ILE A 199 10.27 -14.64 -0.81
C ILE A 199 10.39 -15.89 -1.67
N ILE A 200 9.38 -16.78 -1.64
CA ILE A 200 9.35 -18.02 -2.43
C ILE A 200 9.30 -17.71 -3.91
N LYS A 201 8.45 -16.77 -4.36
CA LYS A 201 8.39 -16.33 -5.76
C LYS A 201 9.74 -15.78 -6.23
N THR A 202 10.40 -14.99 -5.39
CA THR A 202 11.72 -14.44 -5.70
C THR A 202 12.78 -15.54 -5.77
N TYR A 203 12.75 -16.50 -4.84
CA TYR A 203 13.66 -17.64 -4.84
C TYR A 203 13.49 -18.51 -6.10
N LEU A 204 12.25 -18.89 -6.43
CA LEU A 204 11.94 -19.72 -7.61
C LEU A 204 12.27 -19.03 -8.93
N LYS A 205 12.15 -17.69 -9.02
CA LYS A 205 12.42 -16.96 -10.26
C LYS A 205 13.93 -16.77 -10.53
N PHE A 206 14.77 -16.83 -9.49
CA PHE A 206 16.19 -16.46 -9.58
C PHE A 206 17.19 -17.56 -9.20
N TYR A 207 16.76 -18.61 -8.49
CA TYR A 207 17.63 -19.66 -7.97
C TYR A 207 17.18 -21.08 -8.32
N ALA A 208 16.00 -21.25 -8.91
CA ALA A 208 15.50 -22.52 -9.46
C ALA A 208 15.43 -22.44 -10.98
#